data_AF-A0A8S1H8Q8-F1
#
_entry.id   AF-A0A8S1H8Q8-F1
#
_cell.length_a   1.000
_cell.length_b   1.000
_cell.length_c   1.000
_cell.angle_alpha   90.00
_cell.angle_beta   90.00
_cell.angle_gamma   90.00
#
_symmetry.space_group_name_H-M   'P 1'
#
loop_
_entity.id
_entity.type
_entity.pdbx_description
1 polymer ?
#
loop_
_entity_poly.entity_id
_entity_poly.type
_entity_poly.pdbx_seq_one_letter_code
_entity_poly.pdbx_strand_id
1 'polypeptide(L)'
;MRCEKNQKKVNCAVYGCGLSASGALAIPQLITPNNSSEKPVVTSKEAKKPKRISSLSPHEIRFVSSGLNNRFQVGGHVRNSETDKGQDYYISAKRVALPVENEKIIGVSSGRAHSLIASKTKVFAIGENIFGQCGIDPETSTHSAGSVHCSLDTSFVLTKAGEIFAFGLNEDGQCGNGKYGIQWQPRKVLGDVNGEKIIAITGSTDTLLALTASGDVILWGQNEFSQAGEAFSDIQLNVNITSVGATSTSCVVSNDDGEVYTWGVGVLGLGPNTQRINRPTKLDQPLFDSSKVVKVFAGNTAMAALNEKGRCFVWGENRFASLGLGHSKRPCQIIMSGVVRAAGLVVYRKLGEKTEFLLLQASYPPHHWTPPKGHVDPGEDEWTAALREVNEEAGLTKQQLTIHEDCHETLHYEVKGKPKSVKYWLALLKNPFDVKLSHEHQNWKWAELAEAVKIADYAEMGALLRKFAEYIQSKA
;
A
#
# COMPACT_ATOMS: atom_id res chain seq x y z
N MET A 1 -7.51 -2.67 44.33
CA MET A 1 -6.91 -3.56 43.31
C MET A 1 -7.36 -3.07 41.93
N ARG A 2 -6.47 -2.38 41.20
CA ARG A 2 -6.75 -1.93 39.83
C ARG A 2 -6.49 -3.12 38.90
N CYS A 3 -7.48 -3.43 38.07
CA CYS A 3 -7.40 -4.45 37.03
C CYS A 3 -6.42 -3.97 35.95
N GLU A 4 -5.18 -4.43 35.98
CA GLU A 4 -4.23 -4.25 34.88
C GLU A 4 -4.78 -4.99 33.65
N LYS A 5 -5.22 -4.23 32.65
CA LYS A 5 -5.52 -4.78 31.32
C LYS A 5 -4.20 -5.32 30.76
N ASN A 6 -4.06 -6.64 30.73
CA ASN A 6 -3.03 -7.35 29.98
C ASN A 6 -3.04 -6.88 28.52
N GLN A 7 -2.17 -5.94 28.16
CA GLN A 7 -1.87 -5.62 26.78
C GLN A 7 -1.25 -6.87 26.14
N LYS A 8 -2.00 -7.56 25.28
CA LYS A 8 -1.48 -8.65 24.45
C LYS A 8 -0.21 -8.14 23.74
N LYS A 9 0.94 -8.77 24.02
CA LYS A 9 2.20 -8.51 23.31
C LYS A 9 1.98 -8.80 21.83
N VAL A 10 1.85 -7.76 21.01
CA VAL A 10 1.74 -7.90 19.56
C VAL A 10 3.12 -8.28 19.03
N ASN A 11 3.24 -9.46 18.43
CA ASN A 11 4.47 -9.90 17.78
C ASN A 11 4.56 -9.19 16.42
N CYS A 12 5.07 -7.95 16.42
CA CYS A 12 5.18 -7.15 15.21
C CYS A 12 6.28 -7.71 14.30
N ALA A 13 5.97 -7.88 13.02
CA ALA A 13 6.94 -8.21 11.98
C ALA A 13 7.04 -7.06 10.99
N VAL A 14 8.26 -6.74 10.55
CA VAL A 14 8.52 -5.70 9.55
C VAL A 14 8.64 -6.34 8.17
N TYR A 15 7.97 -5.77 7.19
CA TYR A 15 8.02 -6.20 5.79
C TYR A 15 8.41 -5.00 4.91
N GLY A 16 9.12 -5.29 3.82
CA GLY A 16 9.46 -4.30 2.80
C GLY A 16 9.41 -4.89 1.39
N CYS A 17 9.12 -4.04 0.41
CA CYS A 17 9.12 -4.35 -1.01
C CYS A 17 9.73 -3.19 -1.80
N GLY A 18 9.98 -3.40 -3.08
CA GLY A 18 10.50 -2.36 -3.97
C GLY A 18 11.98 -2.50 -4.32
N LEU A 19 12.63 -1.36 -4.56
CA LEU A 19 14.04 -1.28 -4.90
C LEU A 19 14.92 -1.72 -3.72
N SER A 20 15.76 -2.74 -3.94
CA SER A 20 16.69 -3.23 -2.92
C SER A 20 18.12 -2.73 -3.10
N ALA A 21 18.47 -2.19 -4.27
CA ALA A 21 19.85 -1.91 -4.68
C ALA A 21 20.65 -1.05 -3.70
N SER A 22 19.98 -0.12 -3.00
CA SER A 22 20.60 0.77 -2.02
C SER A 22 20.83 0.12 -0.64
N GLY A 23 20.30 -1.07 -0.38
CA GLY A 23 20.26 -1.66 0.95
C GLY A 23 19.06 -1.25 1.81
N ALA A 24 18.14 -0.43 1.29
CA ALA A 24 17.01 0.12 2.07
C ALA A 24 16.09 -0.95 2.68
N LEU A 25 16.05 -2.16 2.13
CA LEU A 25 15.26 -3.27 2.65
C LEU A 25 15.98 -4.06 3.76
N ALA A 26 17.25 -3.78 4.05
CA ALA A 26 18.08 -4.52 5.02
C ALA A 26 18.11 -6.05 4.79
N ILE A 27 17.96 -6.51 3.54
CA ILE A 27 18.02 -7.93 3.14
C ILE A 27 19.22 -8.10 2.19
N PRO A 28 20.42 -8.41 2.70
CA PRO A 28 21.64 -8.53 1.89
C PRO A 28 21.51 -9.53 0.73
N GLN A 29 20.72 -10.58 0.91
CA GLN A 29 20.47 -11.63 -0.09
C GLN A 29 19.78 -11.11 -1.37
N LEU A 30 19.24 -9.90 -1.36
CA LEU A 30 18.69 -9.24 -2.55
C LEU A 30 19.75 -8.54 -3.41
N ILE A 31 20.98 -8.41 -2.91
CA ILE A 31 22.04 -7.57 -3.48
C ILE A 31 23.29 -8.40 -3.80
N THR A 32 23.68 -9.34 -2.94
CA THR A 32 24.86 -10.19 -3.13
C THR A 32 24.52 -11.50 -3.86
N PRO A 33 25.22 -11.90 -4.93
CA PRO A 33 25.05 -13.23 -5.55
C PRO A 33 25.54 -14.37 -4.65
N ASN A 34 25.11 -15.59 -4.96
CA ASN A 34 25.77 -16.80 -4.46
C ASN A 34 27.17 -16.95 -5.11
N ASN A 35 28.18 -17.23 -4.29
CA ASN A 35 29.61 -17.29 -4.64
C ASN A 35 29.97 -18.41 -5.65
N SER A 36 29.73 -18.20 -6.96
CA SER A 36 30.21 -19.11 -8.01
C SER A 36 31.10 -18.44 -9.06
N SER A 37 31.56 -17.21 -8.85
CA SER A 37 32.54 -16.55 -9.74
C SER A 37 33.53 -15.68 -8.95
N GLU A 38 34.78 -15.62 -9.42
CA GLU A 38 35.93 -14.93 -8.79
C GLU A 38 35.80 -13.39 -8.68
N LYS A 39 34.66 -12.81 -9.08
CA LYS A 39 34.33 -11.40 -8.88
C LYS A 39 32.89 -11.26 -8.42
N PRO A 40 32.60 -10.61 -7.27
CA PRO A 40 31.23 -10.39 -6.82
C PRO A 40 30.52 -9.41 -7.78
N VAL A 41 29.65 -9.93 -8.65
CA VAL A 41 28.81 -9.11 -9.53
C VAL A 41 27.55 -8.73 -8.77
N VAL A 42 27.46 -7.52 -8.20
CA VAL A 42 26.23 -7.04 -7.54
C VAL A 42 25.09 -7.00 -8.55
N THR A 43 24.11 -7.90 -8.42
CA THR A 43 22.87 -7.90 -9.22
C THR A 43 21.71 -7.57 -8.30
N SER A 44 21.37 -6.29 -8.19
CA SER A 44 20.24 -5.88 -7.35
C SER A 44 18.92 -6.43 -7.90
N LYS A 45 18.13 -7.13 -7.08
CA LYS A 45 16.80 -7.63 -7.45
C LYS A 45 15.69 -6.78 -6.82
N GLU A 46 14.65 -6.46 -7.57
CA GLU A 46 13.42 -5.87 -7.03
C GLU A 46 12.73 -6.88 -6.09
N ALA A 47 12.37 -6.44 -4.88
CA ALA A 47 11.50 -7.21 -4.00
C ALA A 47 10.05 -7.01 -4.46
N LYS A 48 9.66 -7.72 -5.52
CA LYS A 48 8.34 -7.56 -6.15
C LYS A 48 7.16 -7.85 -5.22
N LYS A 49 7.36 -8.66 -4.17
CA LYS A 49 6.38 -8.94 -3.12
C LYS A 49 7.00 -8.55 -1.76
N PRO A 50 6.18 -8.15 -0.76
CA PRO A 50 6.65 -7.89 0.59
C PRO A 50 7.49 -9.04 1.12
N LYS A 51 8.71 -8.74 1.56
CA LYS A 51 9.63 -9.67 2.21
C LYS A 51 9.83 -9.25 3.66
N ARG A 52 9.85 -10.23 4.55
CA ARG A 52 10.11 -10.00 5.97
C ARG A 52 11.55 -9.53 6.17
N ILE A 53 11.73 -8.46 6.93
CA ILE A 53 13.03 -7.93 7.34
C ILE A 53 13.37 -8.56 8.70
N SER A 54 14.06 -9.70 8.68
CA SER A 54 14.29 -10.54 9.87
C SER A 54 15.20 -9.90 10.91
N SER A 55 16.01 -8.92 10.52
CA SER A 55 16.93 -8.19 11.40
C SER A 55 16.25 -7.21 12.35
N LEU A 56 14.94 -6.97 12.19
CA LEU A 56 14.15 -6.07 13.02
C LEU A 56 13.26 -6.89 13.97
N SER A 57 13.65 -6.94 15.26
CA SER A 57 12.86 -7.57 16.33
C SER A 57 12.23 -6.49 17.23
N PRO A 58 10.93 -6.60 17.60
CA PRO A 58 10.25 -5.61 18.42
C PRO A 58 10.67 -5.59 19.90
N HIS A 59 11.50 -6.53 20.36
CA HIS A 59 11.80 -6.72 21.79
C HIS A 59 12.98 -5.89 22.33
N GLU A 60 13.72 -5.22 21.44
CA GLU A 60 14.70 -4.19 21.81
C GLU A 60 14.59 -3.06 20.78
N ILE A 61 13.80 -2.02 21.04
CA ILE A 61 13.74 -0.85 20.14
C ILE A 61 15.04 -0.06 20.32
N ARG A 62 16.10 -0.55 19.70
CA ARG A 62 17.35 0.15 19.44
C ARG A 62 17.19 0.77 18.05
N PHE A 63 17.53 2.05 17.89
CA PHE A 63 17.49 2.69 16.59
C PHE A 63 18.44 1.96 15.62
N VAL A 64 17.87 1.50 14.51
CA VAL A 64 18.56 0.73 13.47
C VAL A 64 18.24 1.34 12.11
N SER A 65 19.19 1.28 11.21
CA SER A 65 19.13 1.93 9.91
C SER A 65 19.81 1.07 8.84
N SER A 66 19.44 1.30 7.58
CA SER A 66 20.02 0.64 6.41
C SER A 66 19.69 1.47 5.17
N GLY A 67 20.44 1.29 4.09
CA GLY A 67 20.22 2.00 2.84
C GLY A 67 21.40 2.85 2.42
N LEU A 68 21.09 3.83 1.56
CA LEU A 68 22.04 4.82 1.08
C LEU A 68 22.55 5.68 2.25
N ASN A 69 23.86 5.90 2.29
CA ASN A 69 24.55 6.63 3.35
C ASN A 69 25.68 7.55 2.85
N ASN A 70 25.68 7.91 1.56
CA ASN A 70 26.66 8.81 0.96
C ASN A 70 26.66 10.24 1.58
N ARG A 71 25.65 10.56 2.39
CA ARG A 71 25.50 11.81 3.15
C ARG A 71 25.34 11.58 4.64
N PHE A 72 25.64 10.38 5.17
CA PHE A 72 25.47 10.02 6.58
C PHE A 72 24.01 10.03 7.09
N GLN A 73 23.02 9.98 6.18
CA GLN A 73 21.59 10.08 6.49
C GLN A 73 21.03 8.89 7.29
N VAL A 74 21.76 7.78 7.32
CA VAL A 74 21.44 6.61 8.15
C VAL A 74 22.45 6.44 9.29
N GLY A 75 23.29 7.45 9.56
CA GLY A 75 24.33 7.43 10.58
C GLY A 75 25.58 6.65 10.16
N GLY A 76 26.55 6.45 11.05
CA GLY A 76 27.78 5.74 10.70
C GLY A 76 28.94 6.00 11.66
N HIS A 77 30.10 5.41 11.39
CA HIS A 77 31.30 5.73 12.15
C HIS A 77 31.69 7.19 11.91
N VAL A 78 32.07 7.86 13.00
CA VAL A 78 32.76 9.15 12.96
C VAL A 78 34.06 8.94 12.20
N ARG A 79 34.31 9.73 11.15
CA ARG A 79 35.57 9.66 10.41
C ARG A 79 36.72 10.00 11.34
N ASN A 80 37.63 9.05 11.56
CA ASN A 80 38.83 9.28 12.38
C ASN A 80 39.96 9.97 11.60
N SER A 81 39.84 10.07 10.27
CA SER A 81 40.75 10.82 9.39
C SER A 81 40.04 11.30 8.12
N GLU A 82 40.60 12.30 7.44
CA GLU A 82 40.13 12.77 6.12
C GLU A 82 40.20 11.69 5.02
N THR A 83 40.99 10.63 5.25
CA THR A 83 41.18 9.50 4.34
C THR A 83 40.20 8.35 4.56
N ASP A 84 39.41 8.38 5.64
CA ASP A 84 38.44 7.32 5.97
C ASP A 84 37.20 7.43 5.07
N LYS A 85 37.19 6.61 4.02
CA LYS A 85 36.06 6.49 3.10
C LYS A 85 34.94 5.73 3.82
N GLY A 86 34.02 6.48 4.42
CA GLY A 86 32.78 5.95 4.97
C GLY A 86 32.02 5.07 3.95
N GLN A 87 31.10 4.25 4.45
CA GLN A 87 30.38 3.30 3.60
C GLN A 87 29.14 3.97 2.97
N ASP A 88 29.09 4.04 1.64
CA ASP A 88 27.99 4.68 0.91
C ASP A 88 26.67 3.88 0.96
N TYR A 89 26.73 2.59 1.29
CA TYR A 89 25.55 1.71 1.34
C TYR A 89 25.64 0.74 2.52
N TYR A 90 24.60 0.72 3.36
CA TYR A 90 24.39 -0.30 4.38
C TYR A 90 23.31 -1.28 3.93
N ILE A 91 23.72 -2.45 3.46
CA ILE A 91 22.82 -3.48 2.91
C ILE A 91 22.14 -4.37 3.96
N SER A 92 22.61 -4.29 5.21
CA SER A 92 22.01 -4.92 6.39
C SER A 92 21.62 -3.85 7.40
N ALA A 93 20.69 -4.18 8.29
CA ALA A 93 20.32 -3.31 9.38
C ALA A 93 21.52 -3.11 10.32
N LYS A 94 21.85 -1.85 10.61
CA LYS A 94 22.92 -1.45 11.51
C LYS A 94 22.33 -0.66 12.67
N ARG A 95 22.77 -0.97 13.89
CA ARG A 95 22.44 -0.15 15.05
C ARG A 95 23.15 1.19 14.95
N VAL A 96 22.40 2.27 15.17
CA VAL A 96 22.94 3.62 15.23
C VAL A 96 23.01 4.04 16.71
N ALA A 97 24.20 4.47 17.13
CA ALA A 97 24.39 5.05 18.46
C ALA A 97 24.01 6.53 18.41
N LEU A 98 23.16 6.96 19.33
CA LEU A 98 22.85 8.37 19.56
C LEU A 98 23.69 8.87 20.74
N PRO A 99 24.03 10.18 20.79
CA PRO A 99 24.92 10.75 21.80
C PRO A 99 24.26 10.89 23.20
N VAL A 100 23.34 10.00 23.54
CA VAL A 100 22.63 9.93 24.82
C VAL A 100 22.37 8.48 25.21
N GLU A 101 22.68 8.13 26.45
CA GLU A 101 22.35 6.81 27.00
C GLU A 101 20.89 6.77 27.47
N ASN A 102 20.21 5.65 27.23
CA ASN A 102 18.88 5.31 27.78
C ASN A 102 17.68 6.19 27.36
N GLU A 103 17.80 7.01 26.32
CA GLU A 103 16.66 7.72 25.74
C GLU A 103 15.73 6.79 24.95
N LYS A 104 14.42 6.87 25.23
CA LYS A 104 13.41 6.12 24.48
C LYS A 104 13.05 6.89 23.22
N ILE A 105 13.36 6.30 22.06
CA ILE A 105 12.95 6.82 20.75
C ILE A 105 11.44 6.72 20.62
N ILE A 106 10.81 7.83 20.23
CA ILE A 106 9.36 7.95 20.05
C ILE A 106 8.96 8.14 18.59
N GLY A 107 9.90 8.54 17.72
CA GLY A 107 9.63 8.71 16.30
C GLY A 107 10.90 8.89 15.49
N VAL A 108 10.83 8.51 14.22
CA VAL A 108 11.87 8.76 13.22
C VAL A 108 11.20 9.23 11.94
N SER A 109 11.87 10.10 11.20
CA SER A 109 11.46 10.50 9.86
C SER A 109 12.70 10.75 9.01
N SER A 110 12.62 10.51 7.70
CA SER A 110 13.74 10.62 6.78
C SER A 110 13.32 11.39 5.55
N GLY A 111 14.11 12.41 5.19
CA GLY A 111 13.97 13.16 3.96
C GLY A 111 14.80 12.56 2.84
N ARG A 112 15.21 13.39 1.87
CA ARG A 112 16.04 12.97 0.74
C ARG A 112 17.43 12.49 1.19
N ALA A 113 18.05 13.22 2.10
CA ALA A 113 19.44 12.99 2.51
C ALA A 113 19.70 13.30 4.00
N HIS A 114 18.67 13.35 4.83
CA HIS A 114 18.77 13.52 6.28
C HIS A 114 17.69 12.72 7.01
N SER A 115 17.87 12.52 8.31
CA SER A 115 16.88 11.90 9.18
C SER A 115 16.74 12.68 10.48
N LEU A 116 15.50 12.81 10.95
CA LEU A 116 15.16 13.27 12.30
C LEU A 116 14.82 12.07 13.19
N ILE A 117 15.31 12.10 14.42
CA ILE A 117 15.06 11.10 15.44
C ILE A 117 14.54 11.80 16.69
N ALA A 118 13.27 11.59 17.02
CA ALA A 118 12.67 12.10 18.24
C ALA A 118 12.82 11.09 19.38
N SER A 119 13.34 11.56 20.52
CA SER A 119 13.27 10.88 21.80
C SER A 119 12.22 11.54 22.71
N LYS A 120 12.06 11.04 23.94
CA LYS A 120 11.14 11.66 24.91
C LYS A 120 11.53 13.11 25.26
N THR A 121 12.81 13.44 25.14
CA THR A 121 13.38 14.71 25.63
C THR A 121 14.07 15.52 24.54
N LYS A 122 14.56 14.89 23.46
CA LYS A 122 15.39 15.56 22.43
C LYS A 122 14.95 15.17 21.02
N VAL A 123 15.36 15.99 20.06
CA VAL A 123 15.33 15.65 18.63
C VAL A 123 16.78 15.65 18.15
N PHE A 124 17.18 14.58 17.47
CA PHE A 124 18.48 14.47 16.81
C PHE A 124 18.27 14.57 15.31
N ALA A 125 19.20 15.23 14.62
CA ALA A 125 19.26 15.27 13.17
C ALA A 125 20.60 14.71 12.69
N ILE A 126 20.55 13.89 11.65
CA ILE A 126 21.74 13.30 11.03
C ILE A 126 21.63 13.39 9.50
N GLY A 127 22.75 13.61 8.83
CA GLY A 127 22.84 13.58 7.38
C GLY A 127 23.32 14.89 6.75
N GLU A 128 22.85 15.15 5.54
CA GLU A 128 23.09 16.39 4.80
C GLU A 128 22.47 17.60 5.52
N ASN A 129 23.19 18.72 5.56
CA ASN A 129 22.72 19.96 6.18
C ASN A 129 22.98 21.20 5.28
N ILE A 130 23.08 21.01 3.96
CA ILE A 130 23.41 22.11 3.04
C ILE A 130 22.31 23.18 2.95
N PHE A 131 21.08 22.81 3.31
CA PHE A 131 19.92 23.70 3.37
C PHE A 131 19.44 23.91 4.80
N GLY A 132 20.27 23.65 5.82
CA GLY A 132 19.84 23.78 7.21
C GLY A 132 18.80 22.74 7.66
N GLN A 133 18.59 21.66 6.92
CA GLN A 133 17.55 20.66 7.21
C GLN A 133 17.85 19.75 8.40
N CYS A 134 19.09 19.73 8.90
CA CYS A 134 19.43 19.19 10.21
C CYS A 134 19.34 20.23 11.34
N GLY A 135 19.11 21.50 10.99
CA GLY A 135 19.03 22.60 11.94
C GLY A 135 20.39 22.94 12.56
N ILE A 136 20.33 23.88 13.51
CA ILE A 136 21.36 24.22 14.47
C ILE A 136 20.68 24.18 15.83
N ASP A 137 21.41 23.77 16.88
CA ASP A 137 20.90 23.77 18.23
C ASP A 137 20.35 25.15 18.60
N PRO A 138 19.06 25.26 18.98
CA PRO A 138 18.51 26.54 19.41
C PRO A 138 19.18 26.95 20.73
N GLU A 139 19.58 28.22 20.85
CA GLU A 139 20.24 28.77 22.04
C GLU A 139 19.39 28.58 23.32
N THR A 140 18.05 28.54 23.16
CA THR A 140 17.11 28.17 24.21
C THR A 140 16.02 27.27 23.63
N SER A 141 15.75 26.13 24.27
CA SER A 141 14.59 25.29 23.94
C SER A 141 13.90 24.83 25.22
N THR A 142 12.61 25.17 25.32
CA THR A 142 11.72 24.74 26.41
C THR A 142 10.64 23.77 25.91
N HIS A 143 10.59 23.49 24.61
CA HIS A 143 9.51 22.72 23.99
C HIS A 143 9.80 21.21 24.01
N SER A 144 8.84 20.42 24.51
CA SER A 144 8.92 18.96 24.43
C SER A 144 8.39 18.47 23.08
N ALA A 145 9.25 17.86 22.28
CA ALA A 145 8.88 17.23 21.03
C ALA A 145 7.85 16.09 21.25
N GLY A 146 6.83 16.06 20.39
CA GLY A 146 5.82 15.01 20.31
C GLY A 146 6.11 14.06 19.15
N SER A 147 6.32 14.60 17.95
CA SER A 147 6.71 13.84 16.76
C SER A 147 7.60 14.67 15.82
N VAL A 148 8.19 14.01 14.84
CA VAL A 148 9.06 14.62 13.83
C VAL A 148 8.61 14.18 12.44
N HIS A 149 8.79 15.06 11.46
CA HIS A 149 8.51 14.79 10.07
C HIS A 149 9.57 15.42 9.18
N CYS A 150 10.10 14.67 8.22
CA CYS A 150 10.97 15.17 7.17
C CYS A 150 10.18 15.15 5.87
N SER A 151 10.28 16.23 5.11
CA SER A 151 10.01 16.20 3.68
C SER A 151 11.32 16.12 2.90
N LEU A 152 11.35 16.54 1.62
CA LEU A 152 12.54 16.42 0.76
C LEU A 152 13.80 16.97 1.43
N ASP A 153 13.82 18.28 1.70
CA ASP A 153 14.94 19.02 2.28
C ASP A 153 14.49 19.96 3.40
N THR A 154 13.35 19.63 4.02
CA THR A 154 12.75 20.41 5.11
C THR A 154 12.37 19.48 6.26
N SER A 155 12.49 20.02 7.46
CA SER A 155 12.34 19.30 8.72
C SER A 155 11.29 19.98 9.58
N PHE A 156 10.47 19.17 10.22
CA PHE A 156 9.38 19.62 11.07
C PHE A 156 9.40 18.89 12.41
N VAL A 157 9.19 19.64 13.47
CA VAL A 157 9.02 19.14 14.84
C VAL A 157 7.64 19.56 15.31
N LEU A 158 6.78 18.58 15.59
CA LEU A 158 5.49 18.80 16.23
C LEU A 158 5.66 18.62 17.74
N THR A 159 5.38 19.66 18.52
CA THR A 159 5.49 19.62 19.99
C THR A 159 4.28 18.92 20.60
N LYS A 160 4.38 18.49 21.86
CA LYS A 160 3.24 17.93 22.61
C LYS A 160 2.11 18.95 22.84
N ALA A 161 2.41 20.24 22.75
CA ALA A 161 1.43 21.31 22.85
C ALA A 161 0.62 21.48 21.55
N GLY A 162 1.04 20.83 20.45
CA GLY A 162 0.41 20.97 19.13
C GLY A 162 1.00 22.11 18.29
N GLU A 163 2.17 22.63 18.64
CA GLU A 163 2.88 23.65 17.86
C GLU A 163 3.84 22.99 16.86
N ILE A 164 3.97 23.57 15.67
CA ILE A 164 4.90 23.09 14.63
C ILE A 164 6.09 24.04 14.55
N PHE A 165 7.30 23.48 14.52
CA PHE A 165 8.52 24.18 14.18
C PHE A 165 9.11 23.60 12.90
N ALA A 166 9.55 24.45 11.99
CA ALA A 166 10.13 24.09 10.71
C ALA A 166 11.53 24.68 10.53
N PHE A 167 12.39 23.96 9.81
CA PHE A 167 13.74 24.37 9.42
C PHE A 167 14.19 23.57 8.19
N GLY A 168 15.12 24.10 7.41
CA GLY A 168 15.54 23.51 6.14
C GLY A 168 15.35 24.45 4.95
N LEU A 169 15.22 23.86 3.77
CA LEU A 169 14.87 24.57 2.55
C LEU A 169 13.50 25.25 2.71
N ASN A 170 13.34 26.44 2.15
CA ASN A 170 12.09 27.20 2.25
C ASN A 170 11.90 28.17 1.07
N GLU A 171 12.33 27.78 -0.11
CA GLU A 171 12.16 28.59 -1.33
C GLU A 171 10.69 28.63 -1.77
N ASP A 172 9.93 27.55 -1.54
CA ASP A 172 8.51 27.44 -1.89
C ASP A 172 7.57 27.73 -0.70
N GLY A 173 8.12 28.26 0.39
CA GLY A 173 7.35 28.58 1.61
C GLY A 173 6.99 27.37 2.47
N GLN A 174 7.64 26.22 2.29
CA GLN A 174 7.37 24.98 3.03
C GLN A 174 7.57 25.07 4.55
N CYS A 175 8.38 26.01 5.06
CA CYS A 175 8.48 26.28 6.51
C CYS A 175 7.28 27.09 7.05
N GLY A 176 6.42 27.65 6.20
CA GLY A 176 5.11 28.20 6.57
C GLY A 176 5.15 29.33 7.62
N ASN A 177 6.19 30.17 7.62
CA ASN A 177 6.35 31.24 8.63
C ASN A 177 6.46 32.65 8.03
N GLY A 178 5.93 32.84 6.82
CA GLY A 178 5.90 34.13 6.12
C GLY A 178 7.27 34.60 5.63
N LYS A 179 8.28 33.74 5.63
CA LYS A 179 9.63 33.99 5.09
C LYS A 179 9.94 33.02 3.97
N TYR A 180 10.92 33.37 3.16
CA TYR A 180 11.50 32.52 2.11
C TYR A 180 13.02 32.38 2.33
N GLY A 181 13.63 31.39 1.68
CA GLY A 181 15.05 31.09 1.79
C GLY A 181 15.43 30.20 2.97
N ILE A 182 16.64 29.65 2.93
CA ILE A 182 17.13 28.62 3.87
C ILE A 182 16.97 29.00 5.35
N GLN A 183 16.36 28.11 6.14
CA GLN A 183 16.16 28.26 7.57
C GLN A 183 17.03 27.31 8.38
N TRP A 184 18.11 27.84 8.95
CA TRP A 184 19.07 27.05 9.74
C TRP A 184 18.59 26.72 11.17
N GLN A 185 17.65 27.48 11.71
CA GLN A 185 17.15 27.28 13.08
C GLN A 185 15.68 26.89 13.04
N PRO A 186 15.23 26.00 13.93
CA PRO A 186 13.81 25.69 14.08
C PRO A 186 13.02 26.96 14.38
N ARG A 187 12.07 27.31 13.50
CA ARG A 187 11.17 28.45 13.68
C ARG A 187 9.73 27.97 13.68
N LYS A 188 8.91 28.59 14.51
CA LYS A 188 7.48 28.29 14.59
C LYS A 188 6.79 28.54 13.24
N VAL A 189 5.98 27.59 12.79
CA VAL A 189 5.07 27.74 11.65
C VAL A 189 3.93 28.68 12.07
N LEU A 190 3.55 29.60 11.19
CA LEU A 190 2.56 30.65 11.46
C LEU A 190 1.35 30.51 10.52
N GLY A 191 0.44 31.49 10.54
CA GLY A 191 -0.81 31.44 9.77
C GLY A 191 -1.88 30.66 10.51
N ASP A 192 -2.71 29.92 9.77
CA ASP A 192 -3.92 29.26 10.30
C ASP A 192 -3.64 28.11 11.26
N VAL A 193 -2.39 27.63 11.35
CA VAL A 193 -1.97 26.68 12.38
C VAL A 193 -1.83 27.34 13.77
N ASN A 194 -1.79 28.67 13.85
CA ASN A 194 -1.69 29.37 15.13
C ASN A 194 -3.05 29.37 15.85
N GLY A 195 -3.04 28.93 17.11
CA GLY A 195 -4.27 28.81 17.91
C GLY A 195 -4.91 27.43 17.80
N GLU A 196 -4.52 26.64 16.81
CA GLU A 196 -4.96 25.27 16.63
C GLU A 196 -4.06 24.27 17.36
N LYS A 197 -4.66 23.18 17.82
CA LYS A 197 -3.91 22.05 18.40
C LYS A 197 -3.63 21.04 17.31
N ILE A 198 -2.42 21.06 16.75
CA ILE A 198 -2.03 20.12 15.71
C ILE A 198 -1.71 18.74 16.31
N ILE A 199 -2.23 17.68 15.69
CA ILE A 199 -2.03 16.28 16.12
C ILE A 199 -1.23 15.45 15.11
N ALA A 200 -1.15 15.88 13.85
CA ALA A 200 -0.32 15.24 12.84
C ALA A 200 0.16 16.24 11.79
N ILE A 201 1.32 15.97 11.21
CA ILE A 201 1.87 16.66 10.04
C ILE A 201 2.39 15.62 9.06
N THR A 202 2.20 15.85 7.76
CA THR A 202 2.70 14.98 6.69
C THR A 202 3.03 15.79 5.43
N GLY A 203 3.89 15.23 4.59
CA GLY A 203 4.25 15.77 3.28
C GLY A 203 5.49 15.07 2.71
N SER A 204 5.47 14.66 1.44
CA SER A 204 6.64 13.98 0.85
C SER A 204 7.65 14.94 0.23
N THR A 205 7.20 16.07 -0.30
CA THR A 205 8.05 17.11 -0.92
C THR A 205 7.75 18.46 -0.30
N ASP A 206 7.21 19.40 -1.06
CA ASP A 206 7.07 20.79 -0.64
C ASP A 206 5.60 21.15 -0.35
N THR A 207 4.65 20.23 -0.58
CA THR A 207 3.26 20.32 -0.09
C THR A 207 3.14 19.65 1.28
N LEU A 208 2.57 20.38 2.24
CA LEU A 208 2.40 19.95 3.62
C LEU A 208 0.94 19.94 4.02
N LEU A 209 0.57 18.98 4.88
CA LEU A 209 -0.74 18.85 5.51
C LEU A 209 -0.55 18.79 7.03
N ALA A 210 -1.26 19.63 7.77
CA ALA A 210 -1.44 19.49 9.21
C ALA A 210 -2.87 19.10 9.54
N LEU A 211 -3.04 18.18 10.49
CA LEU A 211 -4.33 17.77 11.02
C LEU A 211 -4.51 18.37 12.42
N THR A 212 -5.59 19.11 12.63
CA THR A 212 -5.95 19.67 13.93
C THR A 212 -6.68 18.62 14.80
N ALA A 213 -6.74 18.86 16.11
CA ALA A 213 -7.52 18.03 17.04
C ALA A 213 -9.04 18.15 16.82
N SER A 214 -9.51 19.20 16.15
CA SER A 214 -10.91 19.39 15.76
C SER A 214 -11.30 18.62 14.50
N GLY A 215 -10.32 18.04 13.78
CA GLY A 215 -10.56 17.30 12.53
C GLY A 215 -10.40 18.13 11.26
N ASP A 216 -9.90 19.36 11.37
CA ASP A 216 -9.62 20.25 10.24
C ASP A 216 -8.25 19.95 9.63
N VAL A 217 -8.11 20.20 8.33
CA VAL A 217 -6.86 20.01 7.59
C VAL A 217 -6.37 21.35 7.05
N ILE A 218 -5.15 21.71 7.42
CA ILE A 218 -4.48 22.93 6.97
C ILE A 218 -3.38 22.54 5.98
N LEU A 219 -3.38 23.16 4.80
CA LEU A 219 -2.40 22.91 3.73
C LEU A 219 -1.53 24.14 3.48
N TRP A 220 -0.24 23.93 3.22
CA TRP A 220 0.66 25.00 2.78
C TRP A 220 1.85 24.45 1.97
N GLY A 221 2.66 25.39 1.48
CA GLY A 221 3.84 25.14 0.66
C GLY A 221 3.50 25.11 -0.83
N GLN A 222 4.08 24.16 -1.54
CA GLN A 222 3.96 24.01 -2.99
C GLN A 222 2.50 23.73 -3.42
N ASN A 223 2.00 24.49 -4.42
CA ASN A 223 0.65 24.37 -5.00
C ASN A 223 0.56 24.36 -6.55
N GLU A 224 1.60 23.93 -7.27
CA GLU A 224 1.66 23.88 -8.75
C GLU A 224 0.66 22.89 -9.35
N PHE A 225 0.23 21.90 -8.56
CA PHE A 225 -0.71 20.85 -8.97
C PHE A 225 -2.10 21.05 -8.35
N SER A 226 -2.39 22.26 -7.84
CA SER A 226 -3.64 22.61 -7.17
C SER A 226 -3.94 21.78 -5.91
N GLN A 227 -2.89 21.34 -5.20
CA GLN A 227 -3.03 20.58 -3.96
C GLN A 227 -3.74 21.36 -2.85
N ALA A 228 -3.63 22.68 -2.82
CA ALA A 228 -4.32 23.57 -1.86
C ALA A 228 -5.52 24.30 -2.48
N GLY A 229 -5.94 23.91 -3.69
CA GLY A 229 -7.00 24.59 -4.45
C GLY A 229 -6.44 25.65 -5.39
N GLU A 230 -7.31 26.22 -6.22
CA GLU A 230 -7.00 27.39 -7.04
C GLU A 230 -7.23 28.67 -6.24
N ALA A 231 -6.65 29.80 -6.67
CA ALA A 231 -6.60 31.09 -5.93
C ALA A 231 -7.98 31.67 -5.49
N PHE A 232 -9.09 31.07 -5.93
CA PHE A 232 -10.46 31.49 -5.61
C PHE A 232 -11.36 30.34 -5.11
N SER A 233 -10.80 29.17 -4.80
CA SER A 233 -11.56 28.02 -4.31
C SER A 233 -10.77 27.30 -3.21
N ASP A 234 -11.01 27.68 -1.96
CA ASP A 234 -10.44 26.99 -0.80
C ASP A 234 -10.89 25.52 -0.79
N ILE A 235 -9.95 24.63 -0.49
CA ILE A 235 -10.28 23.23 -0.23
C ILE A 235 -10.89 23.15 1.17
N GLN A 236 -12.22 23.07 1.22
CA GLN A 236 -12.95 22.86 2.46
C GLN A 236 -13.42 21.40 2.57
N LEU A 237 -12.96 20.71 3.61
CA LEU A 237 -13.42 19.38 3.99
C LEU A 237 -14.40 19.52 5.16
N ASN A 238 -15.71 19.50 4.88
CA ASN A 238 -16.75 19.55 5.92
C ASN A 238 -17.02 18.17 6.54
N VAL A 239 -15.95 17.45 6.88
CA VAL A 239 -15.98 16.11 7.48
C VAL A 239 -14.87 16.01 8.51
N ASN A 240 -15.07 15.23 9.58
CA ASN A 240 -14.10 15.10 10.65
C ASN A 240 -12.93 14.20 10.22
N ILE A 241 -11.81 14.79 9.81
CA ILE A 241 -10.65 14.05 9.32
C ILE A 241 -9.89 13.40 10.48
N THR A 242 -9.47 12.15 10.26
CA THR A 242 -8.73 11.36 11.27
C THR A 242 -7.35 10.93 10.80
N SER A 243 -7.10 10.93 9.49
CA SER A 243 -5.80 10.58 8.92
C SER A 243 -5.55 11.35 7.63
N VAL A 244 -4.30 11.75 7.42
CA VAL A 244 -3.86 12.53 6.26
C VAL A 244 -2.60 11.92 5.64
N GLY A 245 -2.41 12.15 4.33
CA GLY A 245 -1.22 11.77 3.58
C GLY A 245 -1.06 12.68 2.35
N ALA A 246 0.19 13.00 1.99
CA ALA A 246 0.50 13.77 0.79
C ALA A 246 1.63 13.12 0.00
N THR A 247 1.43 13.01 -1.32
CA THR A 247 2.46 12.71 -2.30
C THR A 247 3.09 14.00 -2.81
N SER A 248 3.97 13.93 -3.80
CA SER A 248 4.57 15.14 -4.38
C SER A 248 3.58 16.03 -5.11
N THR A 249 2.42 15.48 -5.49
CA THR A 249 1.47 16.12 -6.40
C THR A 249 0.01 15.90 -5.99
N SER A 250 -0.26 15.19 -4.90
CA SER A 250 -1.63 14.78 -4.51
C SER A 250 -1.77 14.60 -3.02
N CYS A 251 -3.01 14.62 -2.55
CA CYS A 251 -3.36 14.41 -1.14
C CYS A 251 -4.38 13.28 -1.01
N VAL A 252 -4.34 12.60 0.13
CA VAL A 252 -5.30 11.59 0.53
C VAL A 252 -5.64 11.77 2.00
N VAL A 253 -6.92 11.70 2.34
CA VAL A 253 -7.40 11.81 3.73
C VAL A 253 -8.46 10.76 4.00
N SER A 254 -8.63 10.38 5.28
CA SER A 254 -9.79 9.61 5.72
C SER A 254 -10.50 10.27 6.89
N ASN A 255 -11.82 10.18 6.95
CA ASN A 255 -12.63 10.70 8.05
C ASN A 255 -12.91 9.63 9.12
N ASP A 256 -13.65 10.02 10.16
CA ASP A 256 -14.10 9.15 11.24
C ASP A 256 -15.18 8.14 10.83
N ASP A 257 -15.85 8.32 9.70
CA ASP A 257 -16.71 7.30 9.07
C ASP A 257 -15.90 6.26 8.27
N GLY A 258 -14.60 6.49 8.08
CA GLY A 258 -13.71 5.65 7.29
C GLY A 258 -13.85 5.83 5.77
N GLU A 259 -14.47 6.93 5.36
CA GLU A 259 -14.48 7.38 3.98
C GLU A 259 -13.12 7.95 3.61
N VAL A 260 -12.70 7.74 2.36
CA VAL A 260 -11.40 8.22 1.85
C VAL A 260 -11.63 9.23 0.76
N TYR A 261 -10.93 10.36 0.83
CA TYR A 261 -10.97 11.43 -0.17
C TYR A 261 -9.58 11.65 -0.75
N THR A 262 -9.52 11.96 -2.05
CA THR A 262 -8.27 12.17 -2.79
C THR A 262 -8.41 13.36 -3.75
N TRP A 263 -7.31 14.08 -3.98
CA TRP A 263 -7.21 15.15 -4.97
C TRP A 263 -5.75 15.44 -5.34
N GLY A 264 -5.54 16.27 -6.36
CA GLY A 264 -4.25 16.61 -6.97
C GLY A 264 -4.07 15.96 -8.34
N VAL A 265 -2.83 15.63 -8.68
CA VAL A 265 -2.42 15.09 -9.99
C VAL A 265 -1.68 13.76 -9.85
N GLY A 266 -2.07 12.76 -10.63
CA GLY A 266 -1.39 11.47 -10.73
C GLY A 266 -2.36 10.30 -10.72
N VAL A 267 -1.92 9.17 -10.16
CA VAL A 267 -2.73 7.96 -10.01
C VAL A 267 -3.54 8.05 -8.72
N LEU A 268 -4.71 8.69 -8.78
CA LEU A 268 -5.49 9.06 -7.61
C LEU A 268 -6.33 7.92 -7.00
N GLY A 269 -6.54 6.83 -7.74
CA GLY A 269 -7.43 5.73 -7.33
C GLY A 269 -8.87 5.85 -7.88
N LEU A 270 -9.14 6.85 -8.74
CA LEU A 270 -10.44 7.14 -9.36
C LEU A 270 -10.60 6.54 -10.77
N GLY A 271 -9.95 5.40 -11.03
CA GLY A 271 -9.89 4.77 -12.36
C GLY A 271 -8.78 5.35 -13.27
N PRO A 272 -8.62 4.81 -14.49
CA PRO A 272 -7.45 5.06 -15.34
C PRO A 272 -7.54 6.39 -16.10
N ASN A 273 -8.76 6.90 -16.29
CA ASN A 273 -9.04 8.10 -17.07
C ASN A 273 -8.97 9.38 -16.24
N THR A 274 -8.86 9.26 -14.92
CA THR A 274 -8.86 10.39 -13.98
C THR A 274 -7.44 10.64 -13.49
N GLN A 275 -6.76 11.62 -14.09
CA GLN A 275 -5.37 11.95 -13.74
C GLN A 275 -5.23 13.26 -12.95
N ARG A 276 -6.26 14.10 -12.92
CA ARG A 276 -6.27 15.36 -12.17
C ARG A 276 -7.66 15.62 -11.60
N ILE A 277 -7.68 16.01 -10.32
CA ILE A 277 -8.86 16.49 -9.62
C ILE A 277 -8.41 17.62 -8.69
N ASN A 278 -9.07 18.77 -8.74
CA ASN A 278 -8.70 19.95 -7.94
C ASN A 278 -9.52 20.13 -6.66
N ARG A 279 -10.37 19.15 -6.30
CA ARG A 279 -11.18 19.15 -5.09
C ARG A 279 -11.23 17.77 -4.45
N PRO A 280 -11.32 17.63 -3.11
CA PRO A 280 -11.43 16.32 -2.49
C PRO A 280 -12.59 15.52 -3.08
N THR A 281 -12.26 14.39 -3.71
CA THR A 281 -13.24 13.47 -4.28
C THR A 281 -13.21 12.16 -3.51
N LYS A 282 -14.38 11.71 -3.09
CA LYS A 282 -14.56 10.45 -2.34
C LYS A 282 -14.22 9.26 -3.22
N LEU A 283 -13.47 8.31 -2.67
CA LEU A 283 -13.23 6.98 -3.24
C LEU A 283 -14.34 6.01 -2.85
N ASP A 284 -14.71 5.13 -3.78
CA ASP A 284 -15.77 4.15 -3.58
C ASP A 284 -15.42 3.15 -2.48
N GLN A 285 -16.31 3.00 -1.49
CA GLN A 285 -16.11 2.10 -0.34
C GLN A 285 -15.87 0.63 -0.69
N PRO A 286 -16.49 0.07 -1.75
CA PRO A 286 -16.14 -1.28 -2.23
C PRO A 286 -14.65 -1.49 -2.53
N LEU A 287 -13.88 -0.44 -2.82
CA LEU A 287 -12.43 -0.53 -3.03
C LEU A 287 -11.67 -0.98 -1.76
N PHE A 288 -12.27 -0.77 -0.58
CA PHE A 288 -11.67 -1.07 0.73
C PHE A 288 -12.37 -2.25 1.44
N ASP A 289 -12.90 -3.20 0.66
CA ASP A 289 -13.73 -4.31 1.12
C ASP A 289 -15.00 -3.85 1.87
N SER A 290 -15.55 -2.70 1.49
CA SER A 290 -16.69 -2.07 2.16
C SER A 290 -16.50 -1.99 3.69
N SER A 291 -15.26 -1.79 4.13
CA SER A 291 -14.85 -1.76 5.53
C SER A 291 -14.22 -0.43 5.86
N LYS A 292 -14.39 0.03 7.11
CA LYS A 292 -13.92 1.34 7.55
C LYS A 292 -12.41 1.49 7.34
N VAL A 293 -11.98 2.53 6.63
CA VAL A 293 -10.56 2.90 6.57
C VAL A 293 -10.17 3.60 7.88
N VAL A 294 -9.15 3.07 8.56
CA VAL A 294 -8.67 3.59 9.85
C VAL A 294 -7.42 4.44 9.72
N LYS A 295 -6.70 4.32 8.60
CA LYS A 295 -5.49 5.09 8.34
C LYS A 295 -5.17 5.17 6.86
N VAL A 296 -4.69 6.33 6.42
CA VAL A 296 -4.11 6.53 5.08
C VAL A 296 -2.62 6.87 5.19
N PHE A 297 -1.88 6.56 4.13
CA PHE A 297 -0.45 6.82 4.01
C PHE A 297 -0.13 7.31 2.61
N ALA A 298 0.93 8.09 2.48
CA ALA A 298 1.46 8.51 1.21
C ALA A 298 2.99 8.46 1.22
N GLY A 299 3.57 7.97 0.12
CA GLY A 299 4.96 8.20 -0.25
C GLY A 299 5.04 9.23 -1.37
N ASN A 300 6.18 9.33 -2.05
CA ASN A 300 6.38 10.35 -3.08
C ASN A 300 5.38 10.29 -4.24
N THR A 301 4.98 9.08 -4.67
CA THR A 301 4.09 8.87 -5.84
C THR A 301 3.11 7.71 -5.64
N ALA A 302 2.99 7.24 -4.40
CA ALA A 302 2.15 6.10 -4.04
C ALA A 302 1.36 6.42 -2.78
N MET A 303 0.18 5.82 -2.66
CA MET A 303 -0.72 5.97 -1.54
C MET A 303 -1.10 4.59 -1.01
N ALA A 304 -1.48 4.54 0.26
CA ALA A 304 -2.00 3.34 0.87
C ALA A 304 -3.13 3.66 1.85
N ALA A 305 -4.01 2.69 2.07
CA ALA A 305 -5.06 2.73 3.08
C ALA A 305 -5.02 1.44 3.90
N LEU A 306 -5.25 1.54 5.20
CA LEU A 306 -5.41 0.44 6.13
C LEU A 306 -6.85 0.45 6.63
N ASN A 307 -7.59 -0.65 6.46
CA ASN A 307 -8.93 -0.77 7.01
C ASN A 307 -8.94 -1.39 8.42
N GLU A 308 -10.09 -1.35 9.08
CA GLU A 308 -10.31 -1.89 10.44
C GLU A 308 -10.10 -3.41 10.53
N LYS A 309 -10.17 -4.12 9.40
CA LYS A 309 -9.85 -5.55 9.28
C LYS A 309 -8.35 -5.82 9.18
N GLY A 310 -7.51 -4.79 9.23
CA GLY A 310 -6.06 -4.88 9.14
C GLY A 310 -5.53 -5.14 7.71
N ARG A 311 -6.35 -4.90 6.68
CA ARG A 311 -5.94 -5.06 5.27
C ARG A 311 -5.36 -3.76 4.72
N CYS A 312 -4.26 -3.89 3.98
CA CYS A 312 -3.56 -2.78 3.34
C CYS A 312 -3.88 -2.75 1.83
N PHE A 313 -4.35 -1.59 1.37
CA PHE A 313 -4.66 -1.29 -0.02
C PHE A 313 -3.64 -0.29 -0.52
N VAL A 314 -3.10 -0.50 -1.72
CA VAL A 314 -2.05 0.35 -2.28
C VAL A 314 -2.40 0.73 -3.72
N TRP A 315 -2.06 1.95 -4.09
CA TRP A 315 -2.19 2.46 -5.46
C TRP A 315 -1.14 3.53 -5.73
N GLY A 316 -0.91 3.85 -7.00
CA GLY A 316 0.09 4.85 -7.38
C GLY A 316 1.03 4.40 -8.49
N GLU A 317 2.18 5.08 -8.58
CA GLU A 317 3.28 4.58 -9.39
C GLU A 317 3.91 3.34 -8.75
N ASN A 318 4.00 2.26 -9.54
CA ASN A 318 4.61 1.00 -9.14
C ASN A 318 6.05 0.84 -9.66
N ARG A 319 6.80 1.93 -9.64
CA ARG A 319 8.21 1.95 -10.03
C ARG A 319 9.02 1.05 -9.08
N PHE A 320 9.88 0.21 -9.65
CA PHE A 320 10.69 -0.77 -8.91
C PHE A 320 9.88 -1.75 -8.04
N ALA A 321 8.60 -1.96 -8.37
CA ALA A 321 7.66 -2.75 -7.56
C ALA A 321 7.45 -2.22 -6.13
N SER A 322 7.50 -0.90 -5.94
CA SER A 322 7.28 -0.21 -4.67
C SER A 322 5.96 -0.59 -3.97
N LEU A 323 4.93 -0.96 -4.75
CA LEU A 323 3.63 -1.35 -4.20
C LEU A 323 3.57 -2.82 -3.74
N GLY A 324 4.59 -3.64 -4.03
CA GLY A 324 4.65 -5.03 -3.55
C GLY A 324 3.61 -5.98 -4.19
N LEU A 325 3.09 -5.64 -5.37
CA LEU A 325 1.99 -6.38 -6.03
C LEU A 325 2.44 -7.65 -6.79
N GLY A 326 3.72 -8.01 -6.73
CA GLY A 326 4.31 -9.12 -7.49
C GLY A 326 4.79 -8.76 -8.89
N HIS A 327 4.54 -7.53 -9.35
CA HIS A 327 4.96 -7.00 -10.64
C HIS A 327 5.37 -5.52 -10.54
N SER A 328 5.94 -4.99 -11.63
CA SER A 328 6.42 -3.60 -11.74
C SER A 328 5.69 -2.81 -12.85
N LYS A 329 4.59 -3.35 -13.38
CA LYS A 329 3.70 -2.69 -14.37
C LYS A 329 3.15 -1.36 -13.82
N ARG A 330 2.97 -0.34 -14.67
CA ARG A 330 2.49 0.99 -14.30
C ARG A 330 1.29 1.43 -15.17
N PRO A 331 0.38 2.27 -14.67
CA PRO A 331 0.10 2.56 -13.24
C PRO A 331 -0.75 1.46 -12.59
N CYS A 332 -0.73 1.35 -11.26
CA CYS A 332 -1.57 0.39 -10.54
C CYS A 332 -2.69 1.13 -9.80
N GLN A 333 -3.93 0.78 -10.12
CA GLN A 333 -5.10 1.20 -9.33
C GLN A 333 -5.13 0.47 -7.99
N ILE A 334 -6.13 0.77 -7.15
CA ILE A 334 -6.29 0.16 -5.84
C ILE A 334 -6.37 -1.35 -5.98
N ILE A 335 -5.30 -2.02 -5.58
CA ILE A 335 -5.20 -3.48 -5.61
C ILE A 335 -4.99 -3.93 -4.17
N MET A 336 -5.82 -4.90 -3.75
CA MET A 336 -5.66 -5.59 -2.48
C MET A 336 -4.27 -6.22 -2.40
N SER A 337 -3.49 -5.87 -1.38
CA SER A 337 -2.32 -6.67 -1.05
C SER A 337 -2.78 -7.96 -0.34
N GLY A 338 -2.76 -9.09 -1.05
CA GLY A 338 -2.82 -10.43 -0.43
C GLY A 338 -4.05 -11.31 -0.66
N VAL A 339 -5.13 -10.84 -1.32
CA VAL A 339 -6.23 -11.72 -1.75
C VAL A 339 -5.97 -12.20 -3.18
N VAL A 340 -5.92 -13.51 -3.39
CA VAL A 340 -5.87 -14.06 -4.75
C VAL A 340 -7.26 -13.92 -5.36
N ARG A 341 -7.41 -13.06 -6.36
CA ARG A 341 -8.64 -12.96 -7.14
C ARG A 341 -8.60 -13.94 -8.31
N ALA A 342 -9.71 -14.60 -8.56
CA ALA A 342 -9.92 -15.46 -9.70
C ALA A 342 -11.33 -15.23 -10.24
N ALA A 343 -11.52 -15.55 -11.52
CA ALA A 343 -12.81 -15.43 -12.16
C ALA A 343 -13.01 -16.57 -13.15
N GLY A 344 -14.26 -16.93 -13.38
CA GLY A 344 -14.61 -18.03 -14.28
C GLY A 344 -16.09 -18.09 -14.61
N LEU A 345 -16.48 -19.13 -15.34
CA LEU A 345 -17.87 -19.37 -15.72
C LEU A 345 -18.33 -20.75 -15.26
N VAL A 346 -19.53 -20.81 -14.69
CA VAL A 346 -20.27 -22.05 -14.61
C VAL A 346 -20.97 -22.23 -15.95
N VAL A 347 -20.39 -23.07 -16.79
CA VAL A 347 -20.97 -23.38 -18.10
C VAL A 347 -21.95 -24.54 -17.95
N TYR A 348 -23.16 -24.37 -18.45
CA TYR A 348 -24.16 -25.43 -18.53
C TYR A 348 -24.62 -25.66 -19.97
N ARG A 349 -25.13 -26.86 -20.24
CA ARG A 349 -25.79 -27.20 -21.50
C ARG A 349 -27.15 -27.83 -21.22
N LYS A 350 -28.08 -27.68 -22.18
CA LYS A 350 -29.36 -28.38 -22.19
C LYS A 350 -29.33 -29.52 -23.21
N LEU A 351 -29.66 -30.73 -22.77
CA LEU A 351 -29.84 -31.91 -23.62
C LEU A 351 -31.25 -32.44 -23.41
N GLY A 352 -32.19 -31.92 -24.21
CA GLY A 352 -33.63 -32.10 -23.94
C GLY A 352 -34.00 -31.46 -22.60
N GLU A 353 -34.62 -32.25 -21.72
CA GLU A 353 -35.02 -31.84 -20.36
C GLU A 353 -33.84 -31.82 -19.37
N LYS A 354 -32.68 -32.38 -19.74
CA LYS A 354 -31.54 -32.48 -18.83
C LYS A 354 -30.68 -31.22 -18.87
N THR A 355 -30.29 -30.76 -17.68
CA THR A 355 -29.32 -29.67 -17.50
C THR A 355 -28.04 -30.25 -16.92
N GLU A 356 -26.93 -30.06 -17.61
CA GLU A 356 -25.61 -30.54 -17.19
C GLU A 356 -24.63 -29.37 -17.06
N PHE A 357 -23.76 -29.43 -16.05
CA PHE A 357 -22.72 -28.45 -15.77
C PHE A 357 -21.35 -29.00 -16.13
N LEU A 358 -20.49 -28.14 -16.70
CA LEU A 358 -19.10 -28.47 -17.01
C LEU A 358 -18.24 -28.33 -15.75
N LEU A 359 -17.55 -29.41 -15.40
CA LEU A 359 -16.50 -29.42 -14.39
C LEU A 359 -15.19 -29.94 -15.00
N LEU A 360 -14.09 -29.32 -14.62
CA LEU A 360 -12.74 -29.71 -15.01
C LEU A 360 -11.99 -30.26 -13.80
N GLN A 361 -11.18 -31.30 -14.00
CA GLN A 361 -10.36 -31.91 -12.96
C GLN A 361 -8.93 -31.38 -13.03
N ALA A 362 -8.44 -30.81 -11.93
CA ALA A 362 -7.06 -30.35 -11.84
C ALA A 362 -6.05 -31.49 -12.07
N SER A 363 -4.99 -31.23 -12.83
CA SER A 363 -3.90 -32.19 -13.08
C SER A 363 -2.98 -32.39 -11.88
N TYR A 364 -3.10 -31.54 -10.85
CA TYR A 364 -2.31 -31.60 -9.63
C TYR A 364 -3.14 -32.05 -8.40
N PRO A 365 -2.53 -32.75 -7.43
CA PRO A 365 -3.21 -33.16 -6.20
C PRO A 365 -3.83 -31.96 -5.44
N PRO A 366 -5.03 -32.09 -4.87
CA PRO A 366 -5.81 -33.33 -4.69
C PRO A 366 -6.74 -33.70 -5.88
N HIS A 367 -6.51 -33.14 -7.08
CA HIS A 367 -7.34 -33.41 -8.28
C HIS A 367 -8.81 -33.00 -8.11
N HIS A 368 -9.01 -31.83 -7.52
CA HIS A 368 -10.32 -31.24 -7.31
C HIS A 368 -11.04 -30.93 -8.62
N TRP A 369 -12.37 -30.97 -8.58
CA TRP A 369 -13.24 -30.67 -9.71
C TRP A 369 -13.90 -29.30 -9.53
N THR A 370 -13.68 -28.39 -10.47
CA THR A 370 -14.31 -27.06 -10.43
C THR A 370 -14.73 -26.64 -11.84
N PRO A 371 -15.70 -25.71 -11.95
CA PRO A 371 -15.91 -25.00 -13.21
C PRO A 371 -14.62 -24.26 -13.64
N PRO A 372 -14.44 -24.02 -14.95
CA PRO A 372 -13.27 -23.30 -15.48
C PRO A 372 -13.12 -21.91 -14.85
N LYS A 373 -11.93 -21.62 -14.34
CA LYS A 373 -11.57 -20.38 -13.63
C LYS A 373 -10.06 -20.28 -13.36
N GLY A 374 -9.51 -19.10 -13.60
CA GLY A 374 -8.12 -18.81 -13.26
C GLY A 374 -7.92 -17.41 -12.69
N HIS A 375 -6.67 -16.98 -12.65
CA HIS A 375 -6.28 -15.79 -11.91
C HIS A 375 -6.71 -14.52 -12.66
N VAL A 376 -7.19 -13.52 -11.92
CA VAL A 376 -7.40 -12.19 -12.49
C VAL A 376 -6.04 -11.53 -12.61
N ASP A 377 -5.59 -11.33 -13.85
CA ASP A 377 -4.28 -10.75 -14.09
C ASP A 377 -4.23 -9.27 -13.67
N PRO A 378 -3.05 -8.74 -13.31
CA PRO A 378 -2.94 -7.33 -12.94
C PRO A 378 -3.36 -6.39 -14.09
N GLY A 379 -4.41 -5.59 -13.84
CA GLY A 379 -5.00 -4.67 -14.81
C GLY A 379 -6.17 -5.26 -15.61
N GLU A 380 -6.50 -6.53 -15.38
CA GLU A 380 -7.66 -7.22 -15.96
C GLU A 380 -8.86 -7.10 -15.02
N ASP A 381 -10.06 -6.87 -15.56
CA ASP A 381 -11.29 -7.00 -14.77
C ASP A 381 -11.72 -8.48 -14.68
N GLU A 382 -12.55 -8.81 -13.68
CA GLU A 382 -12.98 -10.20 -13.44
C GLU A 382 -13.75 -10.78 -14.63
N TRP A 383 -14.46 -9.94 -15.39
CA TRP A 383 -15.23 -10.39 -16.54
C TRP A 383 -14.33 -10.85 -17.68
N THR A 384 -13.32 -10.06 -18.00
CA THR A 384 -12.30 -10.34 -19.01
C THR A 384 -11.50 -11.58 -18.62
N ALA A 385 -11.11 -11.67 -17.34
CA ALA A 385 -10.45 -12.86 -16.81
C ALA A 385 -11.31 -14.11 -16.95
N ALA A 386 -12.61 -14.06 -16.58
CA ALA A 386 -13.50 -15.20 -16.71
C ALA A 386 -13.60 -15.73 -18.15
N LEU A 387 -13.71 -14.84 -19.13
CA LEU A 387 -13.77 -15.20 -20.55
C LEU A 387 -12.47 -15.81 -21.07
N ARG A 388 -11.33 -15.21 -20.69
CA ARG A 388 -9.99 -15.69 -21.06
C ARG A 388 -9.74 -17.08 -20.48
N GLU A 389 -9.97 -17.25 -19.18
CA GLU A 389 -9.70 -18.49 -18.45
C GLU A 389 -10.58 -19.65 -18.94
N VAL A 390 -11.85 -19.38 -19.27
CA VAL A 390 -12.74 -20.41 -19.85
C VAL A 390 -12.28 -20.83 -21.24
N ASN A 391 -11.75 -19.92 -22.03
CA ASN A 391 -11.17 -20.25 -23.31
C ASN A 391 -9.85 -21.04 -23.15
N GLU A 392 -8.99 -20.64 -22.21
CA GLU A 392 -7.71 -21.29 -21.96
C GLU A 392 -7.87 -22.70 -21.37
N GLU A 393 -8.76 -22.88 -20.39
CA GLU A 393 -8.95 -24.14 -19.65
C GLU A 393 -9.90 -25.13 -20.33
N ALA A 394 -10.91 -24.65 -21.07
CA ALA A 394 -11.93 -25.49 -21.69
C ALA A 394 -12.04 -25.33 -23.22
N GLY A 395 -11.34 -24.37 -23.83
CA GLY A 395 -11.43 -24.10 -25.27
C GLY A 395 -12.73 -23.46 -25.73
N LEU A 396 -13.52 -22.90 -24.79
CA LEU A 396 -14.84 -22.33 -25.08
C LEU A 396 -14.72 -20.81 -25.28
N THR A 397 -15.07 -20.35 -26.47
CA THR A 397 -15.04 -18.94 -26.85
C THR A 397 -16.34 -18.22 -26.49
N LYS A 398 -16.28 -16.89 -26.32
CA LYS A 398 -17.46 -16.05 -26.02
C LYS A 398 -18.61 -16.25 -27.01
N GLN A 399 -18.32 -16.48 -28.29
CA GLN A 399 -19.33 -16.67 -29.35
C GLN A 399 -20.16 -17.93 -29.14
N GLN A 400 -19.58 -18.97 -28.53
CA GLN A 400 -20.22 -20.25 -28.25
C GLN A 400 -21.09 -20.22 -26.98
N LEU A 401 -21.04 -19.13 -26.22
CA LEU A 401 -21.71 -18.98 -24.94
C LEU A 401 -22.81 -17.90 -25.01
N THR A 402 -23.90 -18.13 -24.28
CA THR A 402 -24.87 -17.10 -23.89
C THR A 402 -24.70 -16.89 -22.39
N ILE A 403 -24.05 -15.78 -22.02
CA ILE A 403 -23.69 -15.51 -20.62
C ILE A 403 -24.82 -14.71 -19.97
N HIS A 404 -25.22 -15.12 -18.78
CA HIS A 404 -26.21 -14.43 -17.97
C HIS A 404 -25.48 -13.40 -17.10
N GLU A 405 -25.31 -12.18 -17.63
CA GLU A 405 -24.53 -11.11 -16.98
C GLU A 405 -25.03 -10.79 -15.55
N ASP A 406 -26.34 -10.85 -15.34
CA ASP A 406 -26.99 -10.60 -14.05
C ASP A 406 -26.95 -11.79 -13.08
N CYS A 407 -26.55 -12.98 -13.55
CA CYS A 407 -26.50 -14.20 -12.75
C CYS A 407 -25.06 -14.56 -12.39
N HIS A 408 -24.61 -14.06 -11.24
CA HIS A 408 -23.28 -14.31 -10.73
C HIS A 408 -23.24 -14.51 -9.20
N GLU A 409 -22.12 -15.01 -8.71
CA GLU A 409 -21.86 -15.21 -7.28
C GLU A 409 -20.35 -15.15 -7.00
N THR A 410 -19.97 -14.72 -5.80
CA THR A 410 -18.56 -14.66 -5.39
C THR A 410 -18.33 -15.59 -4.21
N LEU A 411 -17.44 -16.56 -4.40
CA LEU A 411 -17.02 -17.49 -3.35
C LEU A 411 -15.77 -16.95 -2.65
N HIS A 412 -15.76 -17.01 -1.32
CA HIS A 412 -14.63 -16.62 -0.48
C HIS A 412 -14.17 -17.81 0.35
N TYR A 413 -12.93 -18.25 0.16
CA TYR A 413 -12.36 -19.39 0.89
C TYR A 413 -10.85 -19.25 1.04
N GLU A 414 -10.25 -20.05 1.93
CA GLU A 414 -8.80 -20.04 2.15
C GLU A 414 -8.08 -21.14 1.37
N VAL A 415 -6.99 -20.78 0.71
CA VAL A 415 -6.09 -21.73 0.03
C VAL A 415 -4.71 -21.63 0.64
N LYS A 416 -4.23 -22.69 1.29
CA LYS A 416 -2.92 -22.73 1.97
C LYS A 416 -2.73 -21.55 2.96
N GLY A 417 -3.78 -21.22 3.71
CA GLY A 417 -3.79 -20.12 4.69
C GLY A 417 -3.81 -18.72 4.08
N LYS A 418 -4.16 -18.58 2.80
CA LYS A 418 -4.35 -17.29 2.13
C LYS A 418 -5.80 -17.11 1.68
N PRO A 419 -6.42 -15.95 1.92
CA PRO A 419 -7.76 -15.67 1.43
C PRO A 419 -7.77 -15.63 -0.11
N LYS A 420 -8.71 -16.36 -0.70
CA LYS A 420 -8.98 -16.40 -2.15
C LYS A 420 -10.44 -15.99 -2.39
N SER A 421 -10.64 -15.19 -3.42
CA SER A 421 -11.96 -14.74 -3.88
C SER A 421 -12.14 -15.19 -5.33
N VAL A 422 -13.25 -15.86 -5.63
CA VAL A 422 -13.54 -16.34 -6.98
C VAL A 422 -14.94 -15.90 -7.39
N LYS A 423 -15.05 -15.12 -8.47
CA LYS A 423 -16.34 -14.73 -9.04
C LYS A 423 -16.71 -15.64 -10.22
N TYR A 424 -17.94 -16.15 -10.20
CA TYR A 424 -18.49 -16.95 -11.28
C TYR A 424 -19.72 -16.29 -11.89
N TRP A 425 -19.82 -16.33 -13.21
CA TRP A 425 -21.06 -16.07 -13.93
C TRP A 425 -21.62 -17.36 -14.51
N LEU A 426 -22.93 -17.41 -14.71
CA LEU A 426 -23.60 -18.51 -15.37
C LEU A 426 -23.57 -18.32 -16.90
N ALA A 427 -23.27 -19.38 -17.65
CA ALA A 427 -23.27 -19.34 -19.12
C ALA A 427 -23.91 -20.58 -19.74
N LEU A 428 -24.80 -20.39 -20.70
CA LEU A 428 -25.36 -21.46 -21.54
C LEU A 428 -24.45 -21.73 -22.74
N LEU A 429 -24.09 -22.98 -22.95
CA LEU A 429 -23.44 -23.44 -24.17
C LEU A 429 -24.46 -23.56 -25.31
N LYS A 430 -24.24 -22.85 -26.42
CA LYS A 430 -25.22 -22.78 -27.54
C LYS A 430 -25.34 -24.07 -28.34
N ASN A 431 -24.23 -24.77 -28.57
CA ASN A 431 -24.18 -26.02 -29.33
C ASN A 431 -23.19 -26.99 -28.65
N PRO A 432 -23.36 -28.31 -28.80
CA PRO A 432 -22.37 -29.26 -28.29
C PRO A 432 -21.02 -29.03 -28.98
N PHE A 433 -19.99 -28.77 -28.18
CA PHE A 433 -18.61 -28.59 -28.61
C PHE A 433 -17.70 -29.44 -27.74
N ASP A 434 -16.56 -29.85 -28.32
CA ASP A 434 -15.53 -30.57 -27.59
C ASP A 434 -14.80 -29.64 -26.63
N VAL A 435 -14.71 -30.06 -25.38
CA VAL A 435 -13.90 -29.40 -24.35
C VAL A 435 -12.44 -29.69 -24.66
N LYS A 436 -11.64 -28.63 -24.83
CA LYS A 436 -10.19 -28.73 -25.00
C LYS A 436 -9.52 -28.31 -23.72
N LEU A 437 -8.92 -29.27 -23.02
CA LEU A 437 -8.26 -29.02 -21.74
C LEU A 437 -6.95 -28.28 -21.90
N SER A 438 -6.67 -27.37 -20.98
CA SER A 438 -5.31 -26.88 -20.73
C SER A 438 -4.44 -27.95 -20.06
N HIS A 439 -3.13 -27.68 -20.02
CA HIS A 439 -2.15 -28.49 -19.28
C HIS A 439 -2.40 -28.51 -17.76
N GLU A 440 -3.20 -27.57 -17.23
CA GLU A 440 -3.58 -27.52 -15.82
C GLU A 440 -4.67 -28.54 -15.44
N HIS A 441 -5.28 -29.18 -16.44
CA HIS A 441 -6.40 -30.10 -16.27
C HIS A 441 -6.09 -31.44 -16.94
N GLN A 442 -6.56 -32.52 -16.31
CA GLN A 442 -6.34 -33.88 -16.80
C GLN A 442 -7.64 -34.57 -17.26
N ASN A 443 -8.79 -34.04 -16.87
CA ASN A 443 -10.09 -34.61 -17.23
C ASN A 443 -11.19 -33.53 -17.21
N TRP A 444 -12.32 -33.80 -17.85
CA TRP A 444 -13.53 -32.97 -17.80
C TRP A 444 -14.78 -33.84 -17.73
N LYS A 445 -15.87 -33.26 -17.22
CA LYS A 445 -17.15 -33.95 -17.12
C LYS A 445 -18.31 -32.97 -17.26
N TRP A 446 -19.32 -33.39 -18.02
CA TRP A 446 -20.67 -32.82 -17.94
C TRP A 446 -21.46 -33.64 -16.93
N ALA A 447 -21.99 -32.98 -15.89
CA ALA A 447 -22.68 -33.64 -14.80
C ALA A 447 -24.01 -32.95 -14.49
N GLU A 448 -25.07 -33.72 -14.26
CA GLU A 448 -26.33 -33.21 -13.72
C GLU A 448 -26.12 -32.67 -12.30
N LEU A 449 -27.00 -31.77 -11.82
CA LEU A 449 -26.81 -31.04 -10.57
C LEU A 449 -26.39 -31.90 -9.37
N ALA A 450 -27.10 -33.01 -9.12
CA ALA A 450 -26.81 -33.89 -7.98
C ALA A 450 -25.40 -34.49 -8.05
N GLU A 451 -24.96 -34.85 -9.26
CA GLU A 451 -23.63 -35.38 -9.49
C GLU A 451 -22.57 -34.28 -9.45
N ALA A 452 -22.82 -33.12 -10.05
CA ALA A 452 -21.90 -31.98 -10.05
C ALA A 452 -21.58 -31.50 -8.63
N VAL A 453 -22.60 -31.41 -7.77
CA VAL A 453 -22.45 -31.10 -6.34
C VAL A 453 -21.60 -32.15 -5.62
N LYS A 454 -21.83 -33.43 -5.92
CA LYS A 454 -21.08 -34.54 -5.30
C LYS A 454 -19.61 -34.56 -5.74
N ILE A 455 -19.34 -34.28 -7.01
CA ILE A 455 -17.99 -34.31 -7.59
C ILE A 455 -17.16 -33.09 -7.17
N ALA A 456 -17.79 -31.92 -7.02
CA ALA A 456 -17.09 -30.71 -6.61
C ALA A 456 -16.55 -30.78 -5.17
N ASP A 457 -17.19 -31.57 -4.29
CA ASP A 457 -16.73 -31.91 -2.93
C ASP A 457 -16.43 -30.71 -2.00
N TYR A 458 -16.96 -29.51 -2.33
CA TYR A 458 -16.91 -28.31 -1.50
C TYR A 458 -18.32 -27.76 -1.25
N ALA A 459 -18.66 -27.45 0.00
CA ALA A 459 -19.99 -27.03 0.41
C ALA A 459 -20.44 -25.73 -0.30
N GLU A 460 -19.53 -24.74 -0.41
CA GLU A 460 -19.81 -23.46 -1.06
C GLU A 460 -20.03 -23.62 -2.56
N MET A 461 -19.24 -24.47 -3.23
CA MET A 461 -19.42 -24.77 -4.65
C MET A 461 -20.75 -25.50 -4.90
N GLY A 462 -21.14 -26.42 -4.01
CA GLY A 462 -22.44 -27.06 -4.07
C GLY A 462 -23.61 -26.08 -3.93
N ALA A 463 -23.48 -25.07 -3.06
CA ALA A 463 -24.47 -24.01 -2.91
C ALA A 463 -24.56 -23.13 -4.17
N LEU A 464 -23.42 -22.77 -4.77
CA LEU A 464 -23.35 -22.04 -6.04
C LEU A 464 -24.11 -22.78 -7.16
N LEU A 465 -23.82 -24.07 -7.35
CA LEU A 465 -24.44 -24.87 -8.40
C LEU A 465 -25.97 -24.97 -8.21
N ARG A 466 -26.44 -25.12 -6.96
CA ARG A 466 -27.88 -25.11 -6.65
C ARG A 466 -28.54 -23.77 -6.98
N LYS A 467 -27.92 -22.65 -6.56
CA LYS A 467 -28.40 -21.30 -6.88
C LYS A 467 -28.54 -21.10 -8.41
N PHE A 468 -27.53 -21.52 -9.16
CA PHE A 468 -27.56 -21.39 -10.62
C PHE A 468 -28.59 -22.33 -11.27
N ALA A 469 -28.79 -23.54 -10.75
CA ALA A 469 -29.84 -24.42 -11.23
C ALA A 469 -31.25 -23.85 -11.00
N GLU A 470 -31.50 -23.25 -9.84
CA GLU A 470 -32.76 -22.53 -9.54
C GLU A 470 -32.99 -21.38 -10.53
N TYR A 471 -31.94 -20.60 -10.82
CA TYR A 471 -32.01 -19.54 -11.82
C TYR A 471 -32.35 -20.09 -13.22
N ILE A 472 -31.71 -21.19 -13.64
CA ILE A 472 -32.01 -21.85 -14.94
C ILE A 472 -33.47 -22.29 -15.00
N GLN A 473 -34.01 -22.86 -13.92
CA GLN A 473 -35.41 -23.28 -13.83
C GLN A 473 -36.38 -22.09 -13.88
N SER A 474 -36.03 -20.96 -13.26
CA SER A 474 -36.87 -19.75 -13.29
C SER A 474 -36.95 -19.07 -14.67
N LYS A 475 -36.04 -19.42 -15.58
CA LYS A 475 -35.92 -18.87 -16.94
C LYS A 475 -36.29 -19.89 -18.03
N ALA A 476 -36.54 -21.15 -17.64
CA ALA A 476 -37.08 -22.20 -18.51
C ALA A 476 -38.60 -22.03 -18.60
#